data_AF-A0A3B6HZ08-F1
#
_entry.id   AF-A0A3B6HZ08-F1
#
_cell.length_a   1.000
_cell.length_b   1.000
_cell.length_c   1.000
_cell.angle_alpha   90.00
_cell.angle_beta   90.00
_cell.angle_gamma   90.00
#
_symmetry.space_group_name_H-M   'P 1'
#
loop_
_entity.id
_entity.type
_entity.pdbx_description
1 polymer ?
#
loop_
_entity_poly.entity_id
_entity_poly.type
_entity_poly.pdbx_seq_one_letter_code
_entity_poly.pdbx_strand_id
1 'polypeptide(L)'
;METQTSSPAAAAAPLPPDDLLREIFLRLPPEPIHLFRASFVCKHWRGLVHDARFLRRFHDFHGGTPPVLGFFNQKGPPFFVPASGSFALSTATMSPDDWWALDCRHGRALIESCRTRMLLVWDLVTGDKQYLPLPAQDYAQYNGVVLCAAGHADHRDCHLCPFLVVFVFSDDRDFITSACVFSSVTGA
;
A
#
# COMPACT_ATOMS: atom_id res chain seq x y z
N MET A 1 -10.66 -3.10 62.29
CA MET A 1 -9.28 -2.80 61.85
C MET A 1 -8.92 -3.90 60.84
N GLU A 2 -9.37 -3.76 59.59
CA GLU A 2 -9.17 -4.78 58.56
C GLU A 2 -7.99 -4.38 57.69
N THR A 3 -6.94 -5.21 57.71
CA THR A 3 -5.74 -5.06 56.90
C THR A 3 -6.06 -5.43 55.45
N GLN A 4 -6.09 -4.43 54.58
CA GLN A 4 -6.28 -4.58 53.15
C GLN A 4 -4.96 -5.09 52.54
N THR A 5 -4.90 -6.38 52.24
CA THR A 5 -3.75 -6.99 51.56
C THR A 5 -3.76 -6.55 50.10
N SER A 6 -2.88 -5.61 49.75
CA SER A 6 -2.69 -5.21 48.34
C SER A 6 -2.15 -6.40 47.55
N SER A 7 -2.89 -6.81 46.52
CA SER A 7 -2.43 -7.80 45.54
C SER A 7 -1.14 -7.30 44.89
N PRO A 8 -0.03 -8.07 44.88
CA PRO A 8 1.18 -7.64 44.22
C PRO A 8 0.90 -7.53 42.72
N ALA A 9 1.18 -6.36 42.14
CA ALA A 9 1.17 -6.17 40.69
C ALA A 9 2.05 -7.25 40.07
N ALA A 10 1.48 -8.08 39.19
CA ALA A 10 2.19 -9.13 38.49
C ALA A 10 3.42 -8.51 37.81
N ALA A 11 4.62 -8.89 38.27
CA ALA A 11 5.86 -8.47 37.64
C ALA A 11 5.81 -8.89 36.17
N ALA A 12 5.86 -7.91 35.26
CA ALA A 12 5.85 -8.18 33.84
C ALA A 12 7.01 -9.11 33.50
N ALA A 13 6.70 -10.32 33.02
CA ALA A 13 7.72 -11.24 32.55
C ALA A 13 8.59 -10.54 31.49
N PRO A 14 9.91 -10.72 31.51
CA PRO A 14 10.78 -10.13 30.51
C PRO A 14 10.32 -10.59 29.12
N LEU A 15 10.24 -9.63 28.19
CA LEU A 15 9.89 -9.93 26.80
C LEU A 15 10.85 -10.99 26.25
N PRO A 16 10.36 -11.97 25.47
CA PRO A 16 11.24 -12.92 24.80
C PRO A 16 12.26 -12.17 23.93
N PRO A 17 13.47 -12.71 23.75
CA PRO A 17 14.42 -12.23 22.75
C PRO A 17 13.78 -12.01 21.38
N ASP A 18 14.26 -11.00 20.65
CA ASP A 18 13.74 -10.60 19.34
C ASP A 18 13.71 -11.77 18.34
N ASP A 19 14.71 -12.65 18.38
CA ASP A 19 14.79 -13.82 17.52
C ASP A 19 13.60 -14.78 17.77
N LEU A 20 13.22 -14.99 19.03
CA LEU A 20 12.07 -15.82 19.38
C LEU A 20 10.75 -15.15 18.99
N LEU A 21 10.63 -13.83 19.17
CA LEU A 21 9.45 -13.07 18.72
C LEU A 21 9.28 -13.17 17.21
N ARG A 22 10.37 -13.01 16.44
CA ARG A 22 10.37 -13.17 14.98
C ARG A 22 9.96 -14.57 14.57
N GLU A 23 10.45 -15.61 15.25
CA GLU A 23 10.05 -17.00 15.01
C GLU A 23 8.57 -17.27 15.33
N ILE A 24 8.02 -16.62 16.36
CA ILE A 24 6.58 -16.68 16.67
C ILE A 24 5.77 -15.99 15.56
N PHE A 25 6.15 -14.76 15.18
CA PHE A 25 5.45 -14.02 14.13
C PHE A 25 5.54 -14.72 12.78
N LEU A 26 6.64 -15.41 12.50
CA LEU A 26 6.84 -16.20 11.27
C LEU A 26 5.78 -17.29 11.10
N ARG A 27 5.32 -17.88 12.22
CA ARG A 27 4.32 -18.95 12.26
C ARG A 27 2.88 -18.45 12.28
N LEU A 28 2.65 -17.12 12.31
CA LEU A 28 1.31 -16.58 12.15
C LEU A 28 0.76 -16.89 10.74
N PRO A 29 -0.57 -16.99 10.59
CA PRO A 29 -1.17 -17.20 9.28
C PRO A 29 -0.76 -16.10 8.28
N PRO A 30 -0.66 -16.42 6.97
CA PRO A 30 -0.13 -15.52 5.95
C PRO A 30 -0.97 -14.26 5.72
N GLU A 31 -2.22 -14.24 6.20
CA GLU A 31 -3.10 -13.09 6.10
C GLU A 31 -2.51 -11.91 6.89
N PRO A 32 -2.33 -10.74 6.27
CA PRO A 32 -1.54 -9.68 6.90
C PRO A 32 -2.17 -9.12 8.19
N ILE A 33 -3.43 -9.47 8.51
CA ILE A 33 -4.15 -9.03 9.71
C ILE A 33 -3.50 -9.53 10.99
N HIS A 34 -2.87 -10.69 10.94
CA HIS A 34 -2.22 -11.27 12.10
C HIS A 34 -0.96 -10.48 12.46
N LEU A 35 -0.14 -10.13 11.47
CA LEU A 35 0.98 -9.22 11.64
C LEU A 35 0.53 -7.82 12.03
N PHE A 36 -0.53 -7.30 11.41
CA PHE A 36 -1.10 -6.00 11.75
C PHE A 36 -1.53 -5.96 13.22
N ARG A 37 -2.29 -6.95 13.71
CA ARG A 37 -2.69 -7.05 15.12
C ARG A 37 -1.48 -7.16 16.06
N ALA A 38 -0.46 -7.93 15.69
CA ALA A 38 0.78 -8.02 16.47
C ALA A 38 1.48 -6.64 16.58
N SER A 39 1.45 -5.83 15.53
CA SER A 39 2.04 -4.48 15.55
C SER A 39 1.38 -3.51 16.54
N PHE A 40 0.12 -3.74 16.94
CA PHE A 40 -0.57 -2.90 17.94
C PHE A 40 -0.27 -3.27 19.39
N VAL A 41 0.45 -4.37 19.64
CA VAL A 41 0.77 -4.80 21.02
C VAL A 41 1.71 -3.80 21.69
N CYS A 42 2.81 -3.44 21.03
CA CYS A 42 3.74 -2.42 21.50
C CYS A 42 4.64 -1.88 20.38
N LYS A 43 5.34 -0.77 20.64
CA LYS A 43 6.30 -0.16 19.69
C LYS A 43 7.41 -1.13 19.26
N HIS A 44 7.83 -2.03 20.17
CA HIS A 44 8.85 -3.05 19.88
C HIS A 44 8.36 -4.07 18.85
N TRP A 45 7.18 -4.65 19.07
CA TRP A 45 6.55 -5.59 18.13
C TRP A 45 6.28 -4.95 16.79
N ARG A 46 5.80 -3.69 16.78
CA ARG A 46 5.66 -2.90 15.56
C ARG A 46 6.98 -2.82 14.79
N GLY A 47 8.08 -2.49 15.47
CA GLY A 47 9.41 -2.43 14.84
C GLY A 47 9.84 -3.76 14.23
N LEU A 48 9.61 -4.87 14.91
CA LEU A 48 9.93 -6.22 14.41
C LEU A 48 9.08 -6.61 13.19
N VAL A 49 7.78 -6.34 13.22
CA VAL A 49 6.84 -6.68 12.13
C VAL A 49 7.09 -5.85 10.87
N HIS A 50 7.45 -4.57 11.02
CA HIS A 50 7.73 -3.68 9.88
C HIS A 50 9.17 -3.80 9.35
N ASP A 51 10.01 -4.65 9.93
CA ASP A 51 11.37 -4.88 9.41
C ASP A 51 11.32 -5.58 8.04
N ALA A 52 11.91 -4.96 7.03
CA ALA A 52 11.90 -5.47 5.66
C ALA A 52 12.53 -6.88 5.56
N ARG A 53 13.55 -7.19 6.37
CA ARG A 53 14.16 -8.52 6.38
C ARG A 53 13.20 -9.57 6.95
N PHE A 54 12.45 -9.24 7.99
CA PHE A 54 11.41 -10.10 8.54
C PHE A 54 10.28 -10.35 7.53
N LEU A 55 9.74 -9.29 6.90
CA LEU A 55 8.65 -9.44 5.94
C LEU A 55 9.04 -10.31 4.74
N ARG A 56 10.27 -10.17 4.24
CA ARG A 56 10.81 -11.08 3.21
C ARG A 56 10.85 -12.53 3.69
N ARG A 57 11.35 -12.77 4.90
CA ARG A 57 11.42 -14.12 5.48
C ARG A 57 10.03 -14.71 5.71
N PHE A 58 9.07 -13.89 6.14
CA PHE A 58 7.66 -14.26 6.31
C PHE A 58 7.03 -14.69 4.98
N HIS A 59 7.24 -13.88 3.95
CA HIS A 59 6.75 -14.15 2.61
C HIS A 59 7.36 -15.43 2.00
N ASP A 60 8.68 -15.60 2.09
CA ASP A 60 9.36 -16.81 1.63
C ASP A 60 8.87 -18.07 2.38
N PHE A 61 8.60 -17.96 3.70
CA PHE A 61 8.06 -19.05 4.51
C PHE A 61 6.64 -19.48 4.10
N HIS A 62 5.81 -18.53 3.64
CA HIS A 62 4.42 -18.75 3.22
C HIS A 62 4.25 -18.94 1.70
N GLY A 63 5.31 -19.33 1.00
CA GLY A 63 5.23 -19.70 -0.42
C GLY A 63 5.42 -18.54 -1.41
N GLY A 64 5.95 -17.41 -0.97
CA GLY A 64 6.48 -16.37 -1.85
C GLY A 64 5.43 -15.63 -2.69
N THR A 65 4.14 -15.76 -2.37
CA THR A 65 3.08 -15.00 -3.04
C THR A 65 2.59 -13.89 -2.11
N PRO A 66 2.74 -12.60 -2.46
CA PRO A 66 2.28 -11.52 -1.59
C PRO A 66 0.76 -11.61 -1.44
N PRO A 67 0.21 -11.43 -0.23
CA PRO A 67 -1.23 -11.45 -0.03
C PRO A 67 -1.89 -10.35 -0.87
N VAL A 68 -2.88 -10.71 -1.67
CA VAL A 68 -3.71 -9.75 -2.40
C VAL A 68 -4.54 -8.98 -1.38
N LEU A 69 -4.36 -7.66 -1.31
CA LEU A 69 -5.13 -6.82 -0.39
C LEU A 69 -6.59 -6.62 -0.86
N GLY A 70 -6.79 -6.63 -2.18
CA GLY A 70 -8.08 -6.37 -2.82
C GLY A 70 -7.94 -6.08 -4.31
N PHE A 71 -9.04 -5.65 -4.92
CA PHE A 71 -9.10 -5.25 -6.32
C PHE A 71 -9.91 -3.96 -6.49
N PHE A 72 -9.60 -3.21 -7.54
CA PHE A 72 -10.40 -2.05 -7.97
C PHE A 72 -11.37 -2.47 -9.07
N ASN A 73 -12.63 -2.04 -8.95
CA ASN A 73 -13.57 -2.15 -10.06
C ASN A 73 -13.25 -1.09 -11.14
N GLN A 74 -13.08 -1.52 -12.38
CA GLN A 74 -12.84 -0.64 -13.54
C GLN A 74 -14.13 -0.12 -14.18
N LYS A 75 -15.30 -0.70 -13.87
CA LYS A 75 -16.60 -0.29 -14.41
C LYS A 75 -17.37 0.50 -13.36
N GLY A 76 -17.10 1.80 -13.28
CA GLY A 76 -17.76 2.76 -12.38
C GLY A 76 -16.78 3.43 -11.42
N PRO A 77 -17.28 4.05 -10.34
CA PRO A 77 -16.48 4.60 -9.25
C PRO A 77 -15.39 3.62 -8.78
N PRO A 78 -14.15 4.06 -8.48
CA PRO A 78 -13.08 3.22 -7.99
C PRO A 78 -13.43 2.78 -6.58
N PHE A 79 -14.15 1.68 -6.51
CA PHE A 79 -14.41 0.99 -5.27
C PHE A 79 -13.33 -0.07 -5.07
N PHE A 80 -12.58 0.06 -3.98
CA PHE A 80 -11.66 -0.97 -3.53
C PHE A 80 -12.46 -2.09 -2.87
N VAL A 81 -12.45 -3.27 -3.47
CA VAL A 81 -13.02 -4.48 -2.88
C VAL A 81 -11.89 -5.21 -2.16
N PRO A 82 -11.89 -5.26 -0.83
CA PRO A 82 -10.87 -6.00 -0.10
C PRO A 82 -10.99 -7.50 -0.37
N ALA A 83 -9.86 -8.17 -0.62
CA ALA A 83 -9.85 -9.61 -0.89
C ALA A 83 -10.10 -10.44 0.38
N SER A 84 -9.92 -9.84 1.54
CA SER A 84 -10.26 -10.40 2.84
C SER A 84 -10.87 -9.32 3.72
N GLY A 85 -11.95 -9.64 4.45
CA GLY A 85 -12.65 -8.71 5.34
C GLY A 85 -11.80 -8.14 6.48
N SER A 86 -10.54 -8.54 6.58
CA SER A 86 -9.59 -8.05 7.57
C SER A 86 -8.81 -6.80 7.13
N PHE A 87 -8.75 -6.51 5.82
CA PHE A 87 -8.14 -5.28 5.28
C PHE A 87 -9.22 -4.37 4.74
N ALA A 88 -10.12 -3.91 5.60
CA ALA A 88 -10.76 -2.65 5.34
C ALA A 88 -9.68 -1.57 5.55
N LEU A 89 -8.80 -1.34 4.55
CA LEU A 89 -8.31 0.02 4.38
C LEU A 89 -9.57 0.86 4.42
N SER A 90 -9.62 1.85 5.30
CA SER A 90 -10.68 2.84 5.24
C SER A 90 -10.72 3.25 3.79
N THR A 91 -11.80 2.85 3.11
CA THR A 91 -12.22 3.46 1.88
C THR A 91 -12.46 4.89 2.32
N ALA A 92 -11.39 5.69 2.29
CA ALA A 92 -11.52 7.13 2.38
C ALA A 92 -12.56 7.41 1.33
N THR A 93 -13.71 7.89 1.78
CA THR A 93 -14.93 8.09 1.01
C THR A 93 -14.61 9.09 -0.09
N MET A 94 -13.86 8.64 -1.09
CA MET A 94 -13.67 9.34 -2.33
C MET A 94 -15.07 9.34 -2.92
N SER A 95 -15.60 10.55 -3.15
CA SER A 95 -16.87 10.74 -3.85
C SER A 95 -16.90 9.74 -5.01
N PRO A 96 -17.84 8.79 -5.03
CA PRO A 96 -17.87 7.74 -6.04
C PRO A 96 -17.82 8.30 -7.46
N ASP A 97 -18.37 9.49 -7.67
CA ASP A 97 -18.64 10.02 -9.00
C ASP A 97 -17.46 10.79 -9.64
N ASP A 98 -16.31 10.95 -8.97
CA ASP A 98 -15.25 11.86 -9.45
C ASP A 98 -13.89 11.23 -9.71
N TRP A 99 -13.70 9.94 -9.45
CA TRP A 99 -12.39 9.27 -9.54
C TRP A 99 -12.45 8.03 -10.45
N TRP A 100 -11.33 7.59 -11.03
CA TRP A 100 -11.18 6.32 -11.79
C TRP A 100 -9.81 5.70 -11.57
N ALA A 101 -9.76 4.37 -11.38
CA ALA A 101 -8.49 3.64 -11.29
C ALA A 101 -7.92 3.37 -12.70
N LEU A 102 -6.69 3.84 -12.94
CA LEU A 102 -5.95 3.63 -14.20
C LEU A 102 -5.07 2.37 -14.12
N ASP A 103 -4.38 2.18 -13.00
CA ASP A 103 -3.46 1.07 -12.79
C ASP A 103 -3.36 0.70 -11.31
N CYS A 104 -3.03 -0.55 -11.02
CA CYS A 104 -2.79 -1.01 -9.64
C CYS A 104 -1.68 -2.07 -9.65
N ARG A 105 -0.48 -1.67 -9.25
CA ARG A 105 0.73 -2.50 -9.32
C ARG A 105 1.61 -2.26 -8.11
N HIS A 106 2.28 -3.33 -7.66
CA HIS A 106 3.31 -3.26 -6.62
C HIS A 106 2.87 -2.58 -5.30
N GLY A 107 1.62 -2.74 -4.89
CA GLY A 107 1.07 -2.12 -3.67
C GLY A 107 0.65 -0.65 -3.84
N ARG A 108 0.69 -0.10 -5.06
CA ARG A 108 0.24 1.26 -5.38
C ARG A 108 -0.90 1.24 -6.38
N ALA A 109 -1.87 2.12 -6.18
CA ALA A 109 -2.94 2.41 -7.13
C ALA A 109 -2.73 3.79 -7.75
N LEU A 110 -2.86 3.88 -9.08
CA LEU A 110 -2.93 5.13 -9.81
C LEU A 110 -4.41 5.42 -10.10
N ILE A 111 -4.90 6.54 -9.58
CA ILE A 111 -6.29 6.96 -9.68
C ILE A 111 -6.32 8.37 -10.27
N GLU A 112 -7.22 8.64 -11.18
CA GLU A 112 -7.45 9.96 -11.77
C GLU A 112 -8.73 10.57 -11.22
N SER A 113 -8.78 11.89 -11.03
CA SER A 113 -10.05 12.61 -10.90
C SER A 113 -10.43 13.38 -12.16
N CYS A 114 -11.62 13.12 -12.71
CA CYS A 114 -12.11 13.89 -13.87
C CYS A 114 -12.40 15.34 -13.52
N ARG A 115 -12.78 15.63 -12.27
CA ARG A 115 -13.23 16.96 -11.85
C ARG A 115 -12.04 17.89 -11.63
N THR A 116 -11.03 17.43 -10.90
CA THR A 116 -9.86 18.25 -10.57
C THR A 116 -8.74 18.11 -11.60
N ARG A 117 -8.87 17.19 -12.57
CA ARG A 117 -7.81 16.80 -13.51
C ARG A 117 -6.48 16.57 -12.78
N MET A 118 -6.52 15.70 -11.77
CA MET A 118 -5.35 15.30 -11.00
C MET A 118 -5.19 13.80 -11.01
N LEU A 119 -3.94 13.34 -11.01
CA LEU A 119 -3.59 11.96 -10.70
C LEU A 119 -3.29 11.84 -9.22
N LEU A 120 -3.65 10.70 -8.65
CA LEU A 120 -3.37 10.30 -7.28
C LEU A 120 -2.66 8.95 -7.35
N VAL A 121 -1.43 8.91 -6.84
CA VAL A 121 -0.78 7.66 -6.48
C VAL A 121 -1.09 7.38 -5.02
N TRP A 122 -1.80 6.28 -4.77
CA TRP A 122 -2.16 5.83 -3.44
C TRP A 122 -1.35 4.58 -3.10
N ASP A 123 -0.52 4.66 -2.06
CA ASP A 123 0.09 3.49 -1.43
C ASP A 123 -0.96 2.73 -0.61
N LEU A 124 -1.29 1.52 -1.06
CA LEU A 124 -2.32 0.68 -0.44
C LEU A 124 -1.81 -0.06 0.80
N VAL A 125 -0.50 -0.01 1.07
CA VAL A 125 0.11 -0.63 2.24
C VAL A 125 0.22 0.39 3.38
N THR A 126 0.73 1.59 3.09
CA THR A 126 0.92 2.65 4.09
C THR A 126 -0.28 3.58 4.22
N GLY A 127 -1.11 3.67 3.18
CA GLY A 127 -2.18 4.65 3.07
C GLY A 127 -1.74 6.01 2.54
N ASP A 128 -0.45 6.19 2.21
CA ASP A 128 0.11 7.45 1.73
C ASP A 128 -0.45 7.85 0.38
N LYS A 129 -0.67 9.16 0.19
CA LYS A 129 -1.29 9.73 -0.99
C LYS A 129 -0.40 10.80 -1.59
N GLN A 130 -0.11 10.67 -2.89
CA GLN A 130 0.65 11.65 -3.65
C GLN A 130 -0.13 12.12 -4.86
N TYR A 131 -0.43 13.42 -4.89
CA TYR A 131 -1.16 14.06 -5.97
C TYR A 131 -0.20 14.60 -7.02
N LEU A 132 -0.50 14.37 -8.30
CA LEU A 132 0.28 14.81 -9.45
C LEU A 132 -0.61 15.63 -10.39
N PRO A 133 -0.10 16.73 -10.96
CA PRO A 133 -0.82 17.48 -11.97
C PRO A 133 -0.96 16.66 -13.26
N LEU A 134 -2.12 16.71 -13.91
CA LEU A 134 -2.26 16.23 -15.29
C LEU A 134 -1.74 17.27 -16.28
N PRO A 135 -1.33 16.86 -17.49
CA PRO A 135 -1.07 17.79 -18.58
C PRO A 135 -2.30 18.68 -18.83
N ALA A 136 -2.08 19.97 -19.05
CA ALA A 136 -3.16 20.94 -19.25
C ALA A 136 -3.87 20.83 -20.62
N GLN A 137 -3.52 19.84 -21.44
CA GLN A 137 -4.11 19.62 -22.76
C GLN A 137 -5.46 18.91 -22.66
N ASP A 138 -6.34 19.20 -23.62
CA ASP A 138 -7.54 18.40 -23.86
C ASP A 138 -7.16 17.20 -24.73
N TYR A 139 -7.47 16.00 -24.24
CA TYR A 139 -7.15 14.74 -24.90
C TYR A 139 -8.39 13.84 -24.95
N ALA A 140 -8.65 13.24 -26.11
CA ALA A 140 -9.81 12.36 -26.30
C ALA A 140 -9.60 10.96 -25.72
N GLN A 141 -8.35 10.52 -25.65
CA GLN A 141 -7.97 9.20 -25.16
C GLN A 141 -6.69 9.31 -24.33
N TYR A 142 -6.66 8.61 -23.21
CA TYR A 142 -5.51 8.61 -22.31
C TYR A 142 -5.47 7.33 -21.48
N ASN A 143 -4.29 7.02 -20.95
CA ASN A 143 -4.09 5.98 -19.95
C ASN A 143 -2.86 6.29 -19.10
N GLY A 144 -2.78 5.72 -17.91
CA GLY A 144 -1.67 5.90 -16.99
C GLY A 144 -1.24 4.60 -16.34
N VAL A 145 0.03 4.52 -15.95
CA VAL A 145 0.61 3.35 -15.28
C VAL A 145 1.59 3.77 -14.18
N VAL A 146 1.63 3.02 -13.09
CA VAL A 146 2.63 3.17 -12.02
C VAL A 146 3.66 2.03 -12.11
N LEU A 147 4.93 2.40 -12.21
CA LEU A 147 6.05 1.48 -12.40
C LEU A 147 7.01 1.55 -11.21
N CYS A 148 7.61 0.41 -10.85
CA CYS A 148 8.74 0.41 -9.92
C CYS A 148 9.99 0.96 -10.61
N ALA A 149 10.65 1.94 -10.02
CA ALA A 149 11.85 2.57 -10.58
C ALA A 149 13.15 1.88 -10.17
N ALA A 150 13.11 0.89 -9.27
CA ALA A 150 14.31 0.30 -8.67
C ALA A 150 15.02 -0.75 -9.55
N GLY A 151 14.48 -1.10 -10.73
CA GLY A 151 15.17 -1.91 -11.74
C GLY A 151 15.60 -3.32 -11.30
N HIS A 152 14.99 -3.86 -10.25
CA HIS A 152 15.33 -5.17 -9.69
C HIS A 152 14.49 -6.29 -10.33
N ALA A 153 15.14 -7.40 -10.65
CA ALA A 153 14.53 -8.52 -11.37
C ALA A 153 13.52 -9.33 -10.53
N ASP A 154 13.67 -9.31 -9.20
CA ASP A 154 12.84 -10.09 -8.29
C ASP A 154 11.51 -9.39 -7.94
N HIS A 155 11.35 -8.09 -8.29
CA HIS A 155 10.19 -7.26 -7.96
C HIS A 155 9.72 -7.35 -6.49
N ARG A 156 10.61 -7.77 -5.58
CA ARG A 156 10.36 -7.89 -4.14
C ARG A 156 10.43 -6.50 -3.51
N ASP A 157 9.51 -6.19 -2.60
CA ASP A 157 9.46 -4.92 -1.87
C ASP A 157 9.32 -3.64 -2.74
N CYS A 158 8.84 -3.76 -3.98
CA CYS A 158 8.65 -2.61 -4.90
C CYS A 158 7.88 -1.44 -4.27
N HIS A 159 6.96 -1.70 -3.33
CA HIS A 159 6.19 -0.66 -2.64
C HIS A 159 7.05 0.31 -1.83
N LEU A 160 8.22 -0.13 -1.33
CA LEU A 160 9.18 0.72 -0.63
C LEU A 160 10.15 1.44 -1.57
N CYS A 161 10.19 1.02 -2.83
CA CYS A 161 11.06 1.62 -3.83
C CYS A 161 10.42 2.87 -4.44
N PRO A 162 11.25 3.79 -4.95
CA PRO A 162 10.78 4.88 -5.79
C PRO A 162 9.99 4.35 -6.98
N PHE A 163 9.09 5.19 -7.49
CA PHE A 163 8.19 4.83 -8.58
C PHE A 163 8.18 5.89 -9.68
N LEU A 164 7.78 5.44 -10.87
CA LEU A 164 7.48 6.29 -12.01
C LEU A 164 5.98 6.25 -12.28
N VAL A 165 5.41 7.37 -12.68
CA VAL A 165 4.09 7.42 -13.30
C VAL A 165 4.29 7.80 -14.75
N VAL A 166 3.84 6.93 -15.65
CA VAL A 166 3.83 7.23 -17.09
C VAL A 166 2.38 7.46 -17.49
N PHE A 167 2.10 8.60 -18.08
CA PHE A 167 0.77 8.97 -18.56
C PHE A 167 0.85 9.26 -20.05
N VAL A 168 0.05 8.54 -20.83
CA VAL A 168 0.02 8.62 -22.29
C VAL A 168 -1.34 9.17 -22.71
N PHE A 169 -1.36 10.12 -23.62
CA PHE A 169 -2.56 10.78 -24.07
C PHE A 169 -2.47 11.17 -25.55
N SER A 170 -3.61 11.25 -26.21
CA SER A 170 -3.70 11.64 -27.61
C SER A 170 -4.56 12.90 -27.76
N ASP A 171 -4.01 13.89 -28.47
CA ASP A 171 -4.72 15.11 -28.85
C ASP A 171 -5.83 14.77 -29.86
N ASP A 172 -7.02 15.35 -29.65
CA ASP A 172 -8.20 15.11 -30.49
C ASP A 172 -8.15 15.82 -31.84
N ARG A 173 -7.34 16.88 -31.97
CA ARG A 173 -7.24 17.72 -33.17
C ARG A 173 -6.20 17.20 -34.14
N ASP A 174 -5.02 16.89 -33.60
CA ASP A 174 -3.83 16.60 -34.40
C ASP A 174 -3.48 15.11 -34.43
N PHE A 175 -4.21 14.27 -33.68
CA PHE A 175 -3.96 12.83 -33.51
C PHE A 175 -2.53 12.50 -33.03
N ILE A 176 -1.85 13.46 -32.40
CA ILE A 176 -0.52 13.28 -31.85
C ILE A 176 -0.65 12.58 -30.50
N THR A 177 -0.02 11.42 -30.37
CA THR A 177 0.15 10.74 -29.09
C THR A 177 1.39 11.27 -28.39
N SER A 178 1.20 11.75 -27.17
CA SER A 178 2.25 12.26 -26.28
C SER A 178 2.28 11.44 -24.99
N ALA A 179 3.41 11.49 -24.29
CA ALA A 179 3.55 10.86 -22.99
C ALA A 179 4.32 11.78 -22.04
N CYS A 180 3.90 11.83 -20.78
CA CYS A 180 4.67 12.42 -19.69
C CYS A 180 5.08 11.33 -18.69
N VAL A 181 6.24 11.54 -18.08
CA VAL A 181 6.80 10.65 -17.08
C VAL A 181 7.09 11.48 -15.85
N PHE A 182 6.49 11.09 -14.73
CA PHE A 182 6.78 11.65 -13.42
C PHE A 182 7.62 10.66 -12.63
N SER A 183 8.63 11.15 -11.92
CA SER A 183 9.42 10.35 -10.99
C SER A 183 9.24 10.80 -9.55
N SER A 184 9.00 9.85 -8.64
CA SER A 184 8.86 10.13 -7.21
C SER A 184 10.13 10.67 -6.55
N VAL A 185 11.29 10.55 -7.22
CA VAL A 185 12.58 11.05 -6.74
C VAL A 185 12.82 12.50 -7.17
N THR A 186 12.51 12.81 -8.43
CA THR A 186 12.84 14.11 -9.04
C THR A 186 11.68 15.11 -8.95
N GLY A 187 10.45 14.64 -8.74
CA GLY A 187 9.27 15.50 -8.66
C GLY A 187 8.88 16.17 -9.98
N ALA A 188 9.50 15.75 -11.08
CA ALA A 188 9.29 16.21 -12.45
C ALA A 188 9.02 15.03 -13.36
#